data_AF-A0A952JAH1-F1
#
_entry.id   AF-A0A952JAH1-F1
#
_cell.length_a   1.000
_cell.length_b   1.000
_cell.length_c   1.000
_cell.angle_alpha   90.00
_cell.angle_beta   90.00
_cell.angle_gamma   90.00
#
_symmetry.space_group_name_H-M   'P 1'
#
loop_
_entity.id
_entity.type
_entity.pdbx_description
1 polymer ?
#
loop_
_entity_poly.entity_id
_entity_poly.type
_entity_poly.pdbx_seq_one_letter_code
_entity_poly.pdbx_strand_id
1 'polypeptide(L)'
;MRIYFASDLHLGTPDFASSKQREAVFIQWLKTVAVDADEIFLVGDIFDFWHEYETVVPKGFVRLQGKIAALCDSGIPVHIFTGNHDLWMHGYLERELGATVHYKPIEREWNGKKFFIGHGDGLGPDDKGYKRMKKLFTNPLAQFAFRWLHPDIGMKLGSYFSKKSRFGNGEIAEEKFLGEAREWLVQYCKRKLTNAHFDYFIFGHRHLPLQIQLNEKSTYINLGDWIHHNSYAVFDGDKTELKFFKP
;
A
#
# COMPACT_ATOMS: atom_id res chain seq x y z
N MET A 1 -8.22 20.31 8.14
CA MET A 1 -7.53 19.49 7.14
C MET A 1 -7.21 18.15 7.78
N ARG A 2 -7.65 17.03 7.21
CA ARG A 2 -7.35 15.68 7.65
C ARG A 2 -6.94 14.81 6.47
N ILE A 3 -5.74 14.25 6.56
CA ILE A 3 -5.18 13.37 5.53
C ILE A 3 -5.04 11.97 6.12
N TYR A 4 -5.63 10.98 5.47
CA TYR A 4 -5.66 9.61 5.95
C TYR A 4 -4.77 8.69 5.12
N PHE A 5 -4.08 7.75 5.78
CA PHE A 5 -3.16 6.82 5.14
C PHE A 5 -3.44 5.39 5.61
N ALA A 6 -3.56 4.44 4.69
CA ALA A 6 -3.67 3.01 4.97
C ALA A 6 -2.96 2.20 3.88
N SER A 7 -2.52 0.98 4.16
CA SER A 7 -1.86 0.10 3.18
C SER A 7 -2.06 -1.37 3.54
N ASP A 8 -1.57 -2.27 2.70
CA ASP A 8 -1.42 -3.69 3.04
C ASP A 8 -2.75 -4.35 3.45
N LEU A 9 -3.76 -4.16 2.61
CA LEU A 9 -5.06 -4.81 2.77
C LEU A 9 -5.00 -6.26 2.28
N HIS A 10 -4.24 -6.51 1.21
CA HIS A 10 -4.05 -7.84 0.63
C HIS A 10 -5.39 -8.55 0.36
N LEU A 11 -6.36 -7.86 -0.23
CA LEU A 11 -7.64 -8.49 -0.56
C LEU A 11 -7.42 -9.66 -1.56
N GLY A 12 -8.00 -10.83 -1.24
CA GLY A 12 -7.81 -12.10 -1.96
C GLY A 12 -7.13 -13.20 -1.13
N THR A 13 -6.56 -12.85 0.03
CA THR A 13 -5.85 -13.78 0.92
C THR A 13 -6.45 -13.82 2.35
N PRO A 14 -6.25 -14.87 3.16
CA PRO A 14 -5.88 -16.24 2.75
C PRO A 14 -6.95 -16.90 1.86
N ASP A 15 -8.21 -16.56 2.09
CA ASP A 15 -9.38 -17.15 1.45
C ASP A 15 -10.46 -16.09 1.17
N PHE A 16 -11.52 -16.49 0.48
CA PHE A 16 -12.60 -15.59 0.09
C PHE A 16 -13.39 -15.04 1.29
N ALA A 17 -13.69 -15.85 2.29
CA ALA A 17 -14.54 -15.46 3.42
C ALA A 17 -13.82 -14.43 4.30
N SER A 18 -12.57 -14.72 4.70
CA SER A 18 -11.74 -13.80 5.49
C SER A 18 -11.44 -12.50 4.72
N SER A 19 -11.12 -12.60 3.42
CA SER A 19 -10.93 -11.42 2.58
C SER A 19 -12.19 -10.55 2.46
N LYS A 20 -13.36 -11.16 2.37
CA LYS A 20 -14.63 -10.43 2.27
C LYS A 20 -14.98 -9.71 3.57
N GLN A 21 -14.69 -10.33 4.71
CA GLN A 21 -14.86 -9.68 6.02
C GLN A 21 -13.92 -8.48 6.14
N ARG A 22 -12.65 -8.64 5.76
CA ARG A 22 -11.67 -7.55 5.76
C ARG A 22 -12.06 -6.40 4.82
N GLU A 23 -12.54 -6.71 3.61
CA GLU A 23 -13.10 -5.70 2.69
C GLU A 23 -14.24 -4.91 3.36
N ALA A 24 -15.15 -5.59 4.07
CA ALA A 24 -16.26 -4.93 4.75
C ALA A 24 -15.79 -4.00 5.88
N VAL A 25 -14.84 -4.44 6.71
CA VAL A 25 -14.24 -3.61 7.78
C VAL A 25 -13.53 -2.40 7.20
N PHE A 26 -12.75 -2.58 6.13
CA PHE A 26 -12.06 -1.47 5.46
C PHE A 26 -13.04 -0.46 4.85
N ILE A 27 -14.12 -0.93 4.23
CA ILE A 27 -15.18 -0.04 3.72
C ILE A 27 -15.85 0.73 4.86
N GLN A 28 -16.03 0.12 6.03
CA GLN A 28 -16.57 0.83 7.20
C GLN A 28 -15.61 1.93 7.66
N TRP A 29 -14.30 1.66 7.70
CA TRP A 29 -13.31 2.70 7.97
C TRP A 29 -13.35 3.83 6.94
N LEU A 30 -13.37 3.51 5.63
CA LEU A 30 -13.51 4.50 4.56
C LEU A 30 -14.78 5.35 4.72
N LYS A 31 -15.88 4.78 5.20
CA LYS A 31 -17.11 5.55 5.51
C LYS A 31 -16.90 6.50 6.69
N THR A 32 -16.21 6.05 7.73
CA THR A 32 -15.92 6.87 8.92
C THR A 32 -15.03 8.05 8.59
N VAL A 33 -13.92 7.82 7.88
CA VAL A 33 -12.95 8.90 7.57
C VAL A 33 -13.48 9.84 6.49
N ALA A 34 -14.38 9.39 5.61
CA ALA A 34 -14.99 10.25 4.60
C ALA A 34 -15.82 11.40 5.16
N VAL A 35 -16.16 11.37 6.46
CA VAL A 35 -16.87 12.47 7.13
C VAL A 35 -16.04 13.75 7.16
N ASP A 36 -14.70 13.62 7.21
CA ASP A 36 -13.81 14.75 7.42
C ASP A 36 -12.49 14.67 6.63
N ALA A 37 -12.31 13.66 5.79
CA ALA A 37 -11.12 13.50 4.95
C ALA A 37 -11.05 14.58 3.87
N ASP A 38 -9.91 15.27 3.84
CA ASP A 38 -9.54 16.12 2.71
C ASP A 38 -8.83 15.31 1.62
N GLU A 39 -8.03 14.31 1.98
CA GLU A 39 -7.41 13.36 1.04
C GLU A 39 -7.23 11.98 1.70
N ILE A 40 -7.26 10.92 0.89
CA ILE A 40 -7.04 9.52 1.34
C ILE A 40 -5.94 8.88 0.51
N PHE A 41 -4.96 8.28 1.19
CA PHE A 41 -3.81 7.60 0.62
C PHE A 41 -3.86 6.11 0.92
N LEU A 42 -3.94 5.28 -0.13
CA LEU A 42 -3.83 3.82 -0.10
C LEU A 42 -2.43 3.42 -0.55
N VAL A 43 -1.53 3.20 0.39
CA VAL A 43 -0.07 3.17 0.20
C VAL A 43 0.44 1.77 -0.17
N GLY A 44 -0.16 1.17 -1.20
CA GLY A 44 0.27 -0.10 -1.78
C GLY A 44 -0.36 -1.34 -1.16
N ASP A 45 -0.31 -2.43 -1.94
CA ASP A 45 -0.78 -3.75 -1.56
C ASP A 45 -2.26 -3.77 -1.10
N ILE A 46 -3.12 -3.11 -1.89
CA ILE A 46 -4.58 -3.16 -1.70
C ILE A 46 -5.09 -4.58 -1.99
N PHE A 47 -4.56 -5.19 -3.05
CA PHE A 47 -4.91 -6.53 -3.50
C PHE A 47 -3.74 -7.48 -3.27
N ASP A 48 -4.03 -8.73 -2.93
CA ASP A 48 -2.99 -9.76 -2.80
C ASP A 48 -2.35 -10.08 -4.16
N PHE A 49 -3.07 -9.90 -5.27
CA PHE A 49 -2.49 -9.89 -6.60
C PHE A 49 -3.38 -9.11 -7.56
N TRP A 50 -2.81 -8.15 -8.29
CA TRP A 50 -3.53 -7.37 -9.30
C TRP A 50 -2.75 -7.26 -10.60
N HIS A 51 -3.40 -7.64 -11.70
CA HIS A 51 -2.86 -7.50 -13.04
C HIS A 51 -3.94 -7.03 -14.01
N GLU A 52 -3.73 -5.87 -14.62
CA GLU A 52 -4.59 -5.33 -15.65
C GLU A 52 -4.14 -5.83 -17.02
N TYR A 53 -4.94 -6.67 -17.65
CA TYR A 53 -4.82 -6.93 -19.08
C TYR A 53 -5.41 -5.74 -19.86
N GLU A 54 -5.17 -5.70 -21.16
CA GLU A 54 -5.66 -4.63 -22.02
C GLU A 54 -7.18 -4.46 -22.00
N THR A 55 -7.93 -5.56 -21.84
CA THR A 55 -9.40 -5.56 -21.82
C THR A 55 -10.00 -6.33 -20.65
N VAL A 56 -9.17 -6.85 -19.74
CA VAL A 56 -9.61 -7.71 -18.64
C VAL A 56 -8.96 -7.27 -17.33
N VAL A 57 -9.77 -7.07 -16.31
CA VAL A 57 -9.30 -6.82 -14.93
C VAL A 57 -9.67 -7.99 -14.02
N PRO A 58 -8.97 -8.18 -12.90
CA PRO A 58 -9.28 -9.23 -11.95
C PRO A 58 -10.73 -9.12 -11.44
N LYS A 59 -11.43 -10.26 -11.41
CA LYS A 59 -12.77 -10.33 -10.81
C LYS A 59 -12.71 -10.21 -9.28
N GLY A 60 -13.62 -9.44 -8.70
CA GLY A 60 -13.75 -9.29 -7.26
C GLY A 60 -13.56 -7.86 -6.78
N PHE A 61 -13.65 -7.66 -5.46
CA PHE A 61 -13.42 -6.37 -4.78
C PHE A 61 -14.26 -5.20 -5.30
N VAL A 62 -15.38 -5.51 -5.95
CA VAL A 62 -16.26 -4.51 -6.58
C VAL A 62 -16.83 -3.55 -5.54
N ARG A 63 -16.98 -3.97 -4.29
CA ARG A 63 -17.49 -3.11 -3.22
C ARG A 63 -16.43 -2.10 -2.80
N LEU A 64 -15.18 -2.51 -2.66
CA LEU A 64 -14.08 -1.57 -2.44
C LEU A 64 -13.95 -0.60 -3.62
N GLN A 65 -13.92 -1.12 -4.86
CA GLN A 65 -13.83 -0.30 -6.07
C GLN A 65 -14.95 0.74 -6.11
N GLY A 66 -16.21 0.32 -5.93
CA GLY A 66 -17.35 1.23 -5.89
C GLY A 66 -17.29 2.23 -4.74
N LYS A 67 -16.73 1.86 -3.58
CA LYS A 67 -16.53 2.80 -2.47
C LYS A 67 -15.45 3.84 -2.81
N ILE A 68 -14.36 3.45 -3.46
CA ILE A 68 -13.31 4.38 -3.92
C ILE A 68 -13.90 5.35 -4.95
N ALA A 69 -14.59 4.84 -5.97
CA ALA A 69 -15.25 5.68 -6.97
C ALA A 69 -16.21 6.69 -6.32
N ALA A 70 -17.07 6.24 -5.40
CA ALA A 70 -17.98 7.13 -4.69
C ALA A 70 -17.27 8.21 -3.86
N LEU A 71 -16.07 7.95 -3.33
CA LEU A 71 -15.27 8.98 -2.64
C LEU A 71 -14.73 10.01 -3.62
N CYS A 72 -14.13 9.56 -4.72
CA CYS A 72 -13.65 10.43 -5.80
C CYS A 72 -14.78 11.30 -6.37
N ASP A 73 -15.95 10.71 -6.66
CA ASP A 73 -17.14 11.40 -7.17
C ASP A 73 -17.68 12.45 -6.18
N SER A 74 -17.50 12.21 -4.88
CA SER A 74 -17.86 13.19 -3.84
C SER A 74 -16.86 14.33 -3.68
N GLY A 75 -15.74 14.29 -4.41
CA GLY A 75 -14.69 15.30 -4.39
C GLY A 75 -13.55 15.03 -3.42
N ILE A 76 -13.50 13.85 -2.78
CA ILE A 76 -12.38 13.44 -1.90
C ILE A 76 -11.32 12.77 -2.77
N PRO A 77 -10.12 13.36 -2.96
CA PRO A 77 -9.04 12.73 -3.71
C PRO A 77 -8.59 11.44 -3.04
N VAL A 78 -8.57 10.36 -3.82
CA VAL A 78 -7.99 9.07 -3.42
C VAL A 78 -6.71 8.82 -4.21
N HIS A 79 -5.61 8.69 -3.49
CA HIS A 79 -4.30 8.37 -4.01
C HIS A 79 -3.98 6.90 -3.75
N ILE A 80 -3.62 6.14 -4.77
CA ILE A 80 -3.25 4.72 -4.66
C ILE A 80 -1.77 4.61 -5.01
N PHE A 81 -0.99 3.85 -4.26
CA PHE A 81 0.38 3.49 -4.62
C PHE A 81 0.37 2.06 -5.12
N THR A 82 1.22 1.76 -6.10
CA THR A 82 1.56 0.37 -6.39
C THR A 82 2.49 -0.16 -5.30
N GLY A 83 2.21 -1.35 -4.80
CA GLY A 83 3.10 -2.14 -3.97
C GLY A 83 3.72 -3.30 -4.73
N ASN A 84 4.21 -4.30 -3.99
CA ASN A 84 4.85 -5.47 -4.59
C ASN A 84 3.85 -6.53 -5.08
N HIS A 85 2.59 -6.48 -4.62
CA HIS A 85 1.52 -7.40 -5.03
C HIS A 85 0.63 -6.85 -6.16
N ASP A 86 0.56 -5.53 -6.29
CA ASP A 86 -0.31 -4.83 -7.23
C ASP A 86 0.49 -3.87 -8.14
N LEU A 87 1.69 -4.32 -8.52
CA LEU A 87 2.63 -3.61 -9.40
C LEU A 87 2.07 -3.30 -10.80
N TRP A 88 1.11 -4.11 -11.28
CA TRP A 88 0.60 -4.06 -12.65
C TRP A 88 -0.77 -3.37 -12.75
N MET A 89 -0.90 -2.23 -12.07
CA MET A 89 -1.93 -1.24 -12.35
C MET A 89 -1.55 -0.47 -13.63
N HIS A 90 -2.47 -0.32 -14.56
CA HIS A 90 -2.25 0.22 -15.92
C HIS A 90 -3.36 1.17 -16.35
N GLY A 91 -3.82 2.03 -15.43
CA GLY A 91 -4.77 3.10 -15.74
C GLY A 91 -6.24 2.76 -15.55
N TYR A 92 -6.62 1.50 -15.31
CA TYR A 92 -8.03 1.16 -15.07
C TYR A 92 -8.56 1.86 -13.81
N LEU A 93 -7.86 1.78 -12.68
CA LEU A 93 -8.30 2.43 -11.44
C LEU A 93 -8.36 3.96 -11.57
N GLU A 94 -7.49 4.54 -12.41
CA GLU A 94 -7.47 5.98 -12.68
C GLU A 94 -8.67 6.41 -13.51
N ARG A 95 -8.98 5.66 -14.59
CA ARG A 95 -10.08 5.98 -15.51
C ARG A 95 -11.45 5.66 -14.94
N GLU A 96 -11.60 4.51 -14.29
CA GLU A 96 -12.91 4.01 -13.86
C GLU A 96 -13.28 4.46 -12.45
N LEU A 97 -12.29 4.70 -11.57
CA LEU A 97 -12.56 5.08 -10.17
C LEU A 97 -12.21 6.53 -9.85
N GLY A 98 -11.58 7.27 -10.78
CA GLY A 98 -11.12 8.64 -10.56
C GLY A 98 -9.96 8.77 -9.57
N ALA A 99 -9.35 7.66 -9.15
CA ALA A 99 -8.21 7.67 -8.24
C ALA A 99 -6.93 8.11 -8.95
N THR A 100 -5.94 8.63 -8.22
CA THR A 100 -4.60 8.89 -8.77
C THR A 100 -3.66 7.76 -8.38
N VAL A 101 -3.05 7.07 -9.37
CA VAL A 101 -2.11 5.98 -9.10
C VAL A 101 -0.66 6.46 -9.14
N HIS A 102 0.10 6.15 -8.09
CA HIS A 102 1.51 6.49 -7.91
C HIS A 102 2.38 5.24 -8.00
N TYR A 103 3.26 5.22 -8.99
CA TYR A 103 4.19 4.11 -9.23
C TYR A 103 5.53 4.27 -8.50
N LYS A 104 5.75 5.41 -7.85
CA LYS A 104 6.98 5.78 -7.15
C LYS A 104 6.62 6.58 -5.89
N PRO A 105 7.54 6.64 -4.91
CA PRO A 105 7.36 7.54 -3.78
C PRO A 105 7.19 9.00 -4.25
N ILE A 106 6.38 9.74 -3.53
CA ILE A 106 6.10 11.15 -3.80
C ILE A 106 6.45 12.00 -2.58
N GLU A 107 6.63 13.30 -2.85
CA GLU A 107 6.77 14.32 -1.82
C GLU A 107 5.49 15.17 -1.79
N ARG A 108 5.05 15.52 -0.59
CA ARG A 108 3.87 16.37 -0.34
C ARG A 108 4.19 17.33 0.79
N GLU A 109 3.51 18.46 0.80
CA GLU A 109 3.60 19.43 1.87
C GLU A 109 2.21 19.90 2.25
N TRP A 110 1.89 19.78 3.54
CA TRP A 110 0.61 20.19 4.10
C TRP A 110 0.88 20.98 5.38
N ASN A 111 0.32 22.19 5.49
CA ASN A 111 0.53 23.09 6.64
C ASN A 111 2.03 23.27 7.02
N GLY A 112 2.91 23.38 6.02
CA GLY A 112 4.35 23.54 6.21
C GLY A 112 5.08 22.29 6.71
N LYS A 113 4.40 21.13 6.79
CA LYS A 113 4.99 19.82 7.11
C LYS A 113 5.27 19.05 5.84
N LYS A 114 6.49 18.57 5.68
CA LYS A 114 6.93 17.80 4.50
C LYS A 114 6.78 16.30 4.72
N PHE A 115 6.17 15.64 3.75
CA PHE A 115 5.89 14.22 3.76
C PHE A 115 6.62 13.53 2.62
N PHE A 116 7.17 12.36 2.91
CA PHE A 116 7.69 11.42 1.92
C PHE A 116 6.87 10.13 1.99
N ILE A 117 6.11 9.83 0.94
CA ILE A 117 5.09 8.77 0.94
C ILE A 117 5.42 7.75 -0.12
N GLY A 118 5.33 6.46 0.19
CA GLY A 118 5.49 5.38 -0.79
C GLY A 118 5.20 4.02 -0.18
N HIS A 119 5.12 2.95 -0.98
CA HIS A 119 4.83 1.63 -0.40
C HIS A 119 5.96 1.12 0.52
N GLY A 120 7.22 1.24 0.09
CA GLY A 120 8.40 0.88 0.89
C GLY A 120 9.18 -0.32 0.35
N ASP A 121 8.59 -1.07 -0.57
CA ASP A 121 9.20 -2.22 -1.22
C ASP A 121 10.45 -1.82 -2.05
N GLY A 122 11.53 -2.58 -1.90
CA GLY A 122 12.78 -2.34 -2.60
C GLY A 122 13.51 -1.04 -2.22
N LEU A 123 13.02 -0.30 -1.21
CA LEU A 123 13.77 0.77 -0.55
C LEU A 123 14.75 0.17 0.47
N GLY A 124 15.81 0.89 0.81
CA GLY A 124 16.84 0.38 1.72
C GLY A 124 18.02 -0.32 1.00
N PRO A 125 19.09 -0.68 1.72
CA PRO A 125 20.25 -1.35 1.12
C PRO A 125 20.01 -2.83 0.87
N ASP A 126 19.22 -3.48 1.72
CA ASP A 126 18.98 -4.91 1.69
C ASP A 126 17.92 -5.32 0.64
N ASP A 127 17.61 -6.61 0.59
CA ASP A 127 16.65 -7.22 -0.34
C ASP A 127 17.04 -7.24 -1.83
N LYS A 128 18.24 -7.78 -2.09
CA LYS A 128 18.75 -8.00 -3.46
C LYS A 128 17.89 -8.99 -4.26
N GLY A 129 17.22 -9.93 -3.59
CA GLY A 129 16.35 -10.93 -4.21
C GLY A 129 15.11 -10.28 -4.80
N TYR A 130 14.34 -9.57 -3.97
CA TYR A 130 13.18 -8.82 -4.42
C TYR A 130 13.54 -7.79 -5.48
N LYS A 131 14.62 -7.02 -5.32
CA LYS A 131 15.04 -6.02 -6.34
C LYS A 131 15.29 -6.65 -7.71
N ARG A 132 15.86 -7.86 -7.78
CA ARG A 132 16.03 -8.60 -9.04
C ARG A 132 14.69 -9.06 -9.60
N MET A 133 13.81 -9.59 -8.76
CA MET A 133 12.46 -10.01 -9.15
C MET A 133 11.61 -8.83 -9.65
N LYS A 134 11.63 -7.69 -8.93
CA LYS A 134 11.00 -6.44 -9.36
C LYS A 134 11.53 -5.98 -10.72
N LYS A 135 12.83 -6.11 -10.99
CA LYS A 135 13.40 -5.81 -12.31
C LYS A 135 12.85 -6.71 -13.42
N LEU A 136 12.56 -7.98 -13.12
CA LEU A 136 11.89 -8.88 -14.05
C LEU A 136 10.42 -8.48 -14.25
N PHE A 137 9.67 -8.25 -13.17
CA PHE A 137 8.25 -7.88 -13.24
C PHE A 137 7.99 -6.50 -13.84
N THR A 138 8.96 -5.60 -13.80
CA THR A 138 8.92 -4.28 -14.47
C THR A 138 9.52 -4.29 -15.87
N ASN A 139 10.04 -5.43 -16.36
CA ASN A 139 10.61 -5.51 -17.69
C ASN A 139 9.48 -5.52 -18.76
N PRO A 140 9.50 -4.59 -19.74
CA PRO A 140 8.45 -4.51 -20.76
C PRO A 140 8.26 -5.78 -21.59
N LEU A 141 9.34 -6.52 -21.89
CA LEU A 141 9.26 -7.79 -22.63
C LEU A 141 8.63 -8.90 -21.78
N ALA A 142 8.94 -8.93 -20.48
CA ALA A 142 8.35 -9.89 -19.56
C ALA A 142 6.85 -9.61 -19.35
N GLN A 143 6.47 -8.34 -19.16
CA GLN A 143 5.06 -7.92 -19.08
C GLN A 143 4.32 -8.23 -20.38
N PHE A 144 4.93 -7.92 -21.53
CA PHE A 144 4.36 -8.25 -22.84
C PHE A 144 4.13 -9.76 -23.00
N ALA A 145 5.12 -10.59 -22.64
CA ALA A 145 4.99 -12.04 -22.69
C ALA A 145 3.91 -12.56 -21.74
N PHE A 146 3.85 -12.03 -20.51
CA PHE A 146 2.85 -12.43 -19.51
C PHE A 146 1.43 -12.06 -19.95
N ARG A 147 1.26 -10.92 -20.62
CA ARG A 147 -0.04 -10.46 -21.14
C ARG A 147 -0.68 -11.45 -22.13
N TRP A 148 0.12 -12.26 -22.82
CA TRP A 148 -0.38 -13.29 -23.75
C TRP A 148 -0.83 -14.57 -23.06
N LEU A 149 -0.52 -14.75 -21.77
CA LEU A 149 -1.15 -15.82 -20.99
C LEU A 149 -2.63 -15.47 -20.81
N HIS A 150 -3.50 -16.43 -21.14
CA HIS A 150 -4.93 -16.28 -20.90
C HIS A 150 -5.17 -15.80 -19.46
N PRO A 151 -6.06 -14.81 -19.21
CA PRO A 151 -6.27 -14.24 -17.88
C PRO A 151 -6.47 -15.26 -16.76
N ASP A 152 -7.25 -16.31 -16.99
CA ASP A 152 -7.44 -17.37 -15.99
C ASP A 152 -6.15 -18.13 -15.64
N ILE A 153 -5.17 -18.20 -16.55
CA ILE A 153 -3.87 -18.84 -16.30
C ILE A 153 -2.96 -17.87 -15.57
N GLY A 154 -2.79 -16.66 -16.12
CA GLY A 154 -1.90 -15.64 -15.53
C GLY A 154 -2.34 -15.26 -14.12
N MET A 155 -3.63 -15.03 -13.91
CA MET A 155 -4.18 -14.71 -12.58
C MET A 155 -4.00 -15.85 -11.57
N LYS A 156 -4.16 -17.12 -11.98
CA LYS A 156 -3.91 -18.28 -11.10
C LYS A 156 -2.44 -18.39 -10.73
N LEU A 157 -1.54 -18.22 -11.70
CA LEU A 157 -0.09 -18.24 -11.45
C LEU A 157 0.34 -17.13 -10.50
N GLY A 158 -0.07 -15.89 -10.78
CA GLY A 158 0.25 -14.73 -9.94
C GLY A 158 -0.27 -14.89 -8.51
N SER A 159 -1.53 -15.30 -8.37
CA SER A 159 -2.13 -15.56 -7.05
C SER A 159 -1.40 -16.68 -6.30
N TYR A 160 -0.98 -17.74 -7.00
CA TYR A 160 -0.21 -18.83 -6.39
C TYR A 160 1.15 -18.34 -5.85
N PHE A 161 1.90 -17.58 -6.66
CA PHE A 161 3.20 -17.05 -6.24
C PHE A 161 3.08 -16.01 -5.13
N SER A 162 2.08 -15.13 -5.20
CA SER A 162 1.77 -14.18 -4.13
C SER A 162 1.51 -14.87 -2.79
N LYS A 163 0.62 -15.89 -2.79
CA LYS A 163 0.37 -16.68 -1.58
C LYS A 163 1.64 -17.35 -1.10
N LYS A 164 2.38 -18.00 -1.99
CA LYS A 164 3.63 -18.69 -1.61
C LYS A 164 4.69 -17.76 -1.02
N SER A 165 4.79 -16.50 -1.46
CA SER A 165 5.73 -15.55 -0.85
C SER A 165 5.28 -15.07 0.52
N ARG A 166 3.97 -15.11 0.83
CA ARG A 166 3.40 -14.65 2.10
C ARG A 166 3.32 -15.76 3.16
N PHE A 167 2.94 -16.97 2.75
CA PHE A 167 2.80 -18.11 3.63
C PHE A 167 4.14 -18.82 3.79
N GLY A 168 4.72 -18.73 4.99
CA GLY A 168 5.92 -19.46 5.40
C GLY A 168 5.59 -20.91 5.71
N ASN A 169 5.77 -21.34 6.96
CA ASN A 169 5.43 -22.70 7.45
C ASN A 169 3.90 -22.96 7.50
N GLY A 170 3.14 -22.56 6.47
CA GLY A 170 1.68 -22.70 6.40
C GLY A 170 0.89 -21.53 7.00
N GLU A 171 1.56 -20.58 7.64
CA GLU A 171 0.97 -19.37 8.23
C GLU A 171 1.53 -18.10 7.57
N ILE A 172 0.77 -16.99 7.66
CA ILE A 172 1.27 -15.68 7.24
C ILE A 172 2.49 -15.38 8.11
N ALA A 173 3.63 -15.12 7.48
CA ALA A 173 4.87 -14.89 8.21
C ALA A 173 4.70 -13.71 9.19
N GLU A 174 4.83 -13.99 10.49
CA GLU A 174 4.88 -12.93 11.49
C GLU A 174 6.18 -12.15 11.33
N GLU A 175 6.06 -10.92 10.88
CA GLU A 175 7.16 -9.98 10.84
C GLU A 175 7.58 -9.63 12.27
N LYS A 176 8.87 -9.69 12.54
CA LYS A 176 9.42 -9.32 13.85
C LYS A 176 10.17 -8.02 13.72
N PHE A 177 9.86 -7.07 14.59
CA PHE A 177 10.66 -5.86 14.71
C PHE A 177 12.03 -6.22 15.28
N LEU A 178 13.07 -6.08 14.47
CA LEU A 178 14.43 -6.49 14.84
C LEU A 178 15.23 -5.34 15.49
N GLY A 179 14.57 -4.21 15.78
CA GLY A 179 15.18 -2.99 16.28
C GLY A 179 15.57 -2.04 15.16
N GLU A 180 15.54 -0.73 15.43
CA GLU A 180 15.71 0.32 14.42
C GLU A 180 16.96 0.18 13.53
N ALA A 181 18.08 -0.25 14.10
CA ALA A 181 19.34 -0.40 13.36
C ALA A 181 19.24 -1.46 12.25
N ARG A 182 18.33 -2.43 12.39
CA ARG A 182 18.12 -3.53 11.44
C ARG A 182 16.89 -3.30 10.53
N GLU A 183 16.18 -2.18 10.69
CA GLU A 183 15.07 -1.83 9.80
C GLU A 183 15.58 -1.05 8.58
N TRP A 184 15.51 -1.67 7.39
CA TRP A 184 16.03 -1.09 6.16
C TRP A 184 15.32 0.21 5.75
N LEU A 185 14.03 0.35 6.10
CA LEU A 185 13.25 1.57 5.88
C LEU A 185 13.70 2.70 6.81
N VAL A 186 14.03 2.42 8.07
CA VAL A 186 14.62 3.42 8.99
C VAL A 186 15.94 3.92 8.43
N GLN A 187 16.80 3.01 7.99
CA GLN A 187 18.08 3.37 7.35
C GLN A 187 17.86 4.19 6.08
N TYR A 188 16.85 3.85 5.27
CA TYR A 188 16.49 4.62 4.08
C TYR A 188 16.05 6.05 4.43
N CYS A 189 15.18 6.21 5.42
CA CYS A 189 14.74 7.53 5.89
C CYS A 189 15.93 8.36 6.39
N LYS A 190 16.81 7.77 7.21
CA LYS A 190 18.01 8.46 7.72
C LYS A 190 18.92 8.92 6.58
N ARG A 191 19.10 8.12 5.52
CA ARG A 191 19.83 8.53 4.30
C ARG A 191 19.12 9.61 3.49
N LYS A 192 17.79 9.63 3.45
CA LYS A 192 17.03 10.71 2.79
C LYS A 192 17.19 12.03 3.53
N LEU A 193 17.18 11.98 4.86
CA LEU A 193 17.35 13.13 5.74
C LEU A 193 18.73 13.80 5.64
N THR A 194 19.76 13.13 5.11
CA THR A 194 21.05 13.78 4.84
C THR A 194 20.99 14.76 3.65
N ASN A 195 19.97 14.64 2.79
CA ASN A 195 19.83 15.45 1.57
C ASN A 195 18.68 16.46 1.65
N ALA A 196 17.58 16.10 2.30
CA ALA A 196 16.41 16.97 2.44
C ALA A 196 15.65 16.67 3.74
N HIS A 197 15.08 17.72 4.35
CA HIS A 197 14.22 17.59 5.53
C HIS A 197 12.84 17.07 5.15
N PHE A 198 12.34 16.13 5.95
CA PHE A 198 10.96 15.65 5.95
C PHE A 198 10.49 15.52 7.40
N ASP A 199 9.28 15.99 7.69
CA ASP A 199 8.65 15.82 9.00
C ASP A 199 8.13 14.39 9.17
N TYR A 200 7.58 13.81 8.10
CA TYR A 200 6.99 12.47 8.13
C TYR A 200 7.42 11.61 6.94
N PHE A 201 7.81 10.36 7.23
CA PHE A 201 7.92 9.30 6.23
C PHE A 201 6.76 8.32 6.44
N ILE A 202 5.92 8.12 5.42
CA ILE A 202 4.76 7.23 5.50
C ILE A 202 4.97 6.06 4.54
N PHE A 203 5.14 4.85 5.09
CA PHE A 203 5.32 3.62 4.31
C PHE A 203 4.39 2.49 4.78
N GLY A 204 4.19 1.49 3.92
CA GLY A 204 3.55 0.20 4.25
C GLY A 204 4.59 -0.92 4.24
N HIS A 205 4.26 -2.07 3.65
CA HIS A 205 5.15 -3.18 3.27
C HIS A 205 5.75 -4.00 4.43
N ARG A 206 6.09 -3.41 5.58
CA ARG A 206 6.61 -4.17 6.73
C ARG A 206 5.53 -4.91 7.50
N HIS A 207 4.25 -4.66 7.21
CA HIS A 207 3.10 -5.23 7.92
C HIS A 207 3.05 -4.96 9.43
N LEU A 208 3.99 -4.18 9.96
CA LEU A 208 4.09 -3.84 11.36
C LEU A 208 3.68 -2.38 11.57
N PRO A 209 2.69 -2.10 12.43
CA PRO A 209 2.37 -0.73 12.80
C PRO A 209 3.53 -0.17 13.63
N LEU A 210 4.33 0.72 13.03
CA LEU A 210 5.52 1.30 13.66
C LEU A 210 5.45 2.83 13.62
N GLN A 211 5.80 3.49 14.72
CA GLN A 211 6.00 4.93 14.76
C GLN A 211 7.34 5.20 15.44
N ILE A 212 8.35 5.56 14.65
CA ILE A 212 9.75 5.64 15.06
C ILE A 212 10.24 7.07 14.88
N GLN A 213 10.73 7.67 15.97
CA GLN A 213 11.36 8.98 15.91
C GLN A 213 12.76 8.86 15.28
N LEU A 214 12.99 9.53 14.15
CA LEU A 214 14.27 9.46 13.44
C LEU A 214 15.29 10.49 13.98
N ASN A 215 14.78 11.65 14.42
CA ASN A 215 15.49 12.77 15.06
C ASN A 215 14.45 13.70 15.73
N GLU A 216 14.80 14.86 16.26
CA GLU A 216 13.86 15.78 16.94
C GLU A 216 12.66 16.27 16.08
N LYS A 217 12.78 16.25 14.75
CA LYS A 217 11.82 16.87 13.80
C LYS A 217 11.23 15.91 12.77
N SER A 218 11.67 14.65 12.74
CA SER A 218 11.29 13.67 11.71
C SER A 218 10.84 12.36 12.32
N THR A 219 9.69 11.87 11.87
CA THR A 219 9.10 10.60 12.32
C THR A 219 8.87 9.68 11.12
N TYR A 220 9.25 8.42 11.25
CA TYR A 220 8.89 7.36 10.32
C TYR A 220 7.68 6.60 10.84
N ILE A 221 6.66 6.45 10.00
CA ILE A 221 5.45 5.70 10.29
C ILE A 221 5.33 4.57 9.27
N ASN A 222 5.28 3.34 9.77
CA ASN A 222 4.83 2.18 9.02
C ASN A 222 3.36 1.92 9.35
N LEU A 223 2.53 1.80 8.32
CA LEU A 223 1.08 1.74 8.43
C LEU A 223 0.56 0.41 8.98
N GLY A 224 1.36 -0.64 9.03
CA GLY A 224 0.91 -1.98 9.41
C GLY A 224 0.07 -2.64 8.32
N ASP A 225 -0.92 -3.44 8.72
CA ASP A 225 -1.80 -4.16 7.78
C ASP A 225 -3.26 -4.22 8.26
N TRP A 226 -4.15 -4.64 7.36
CA TRP A 226 -5.57 -4.87 7.68
C TRP A 226 -5.90 -6.35 7.91
N ILE A 227 -4.88 -7.21 7.99
CA ILE A 227 -5.06 -8.64 8.27
C ILE A 227 -5.14 -8.85 9.79
N HIS A 228 -4.25 -8.21 10.54
CA HIS A 228 -4.08 -8.39 11.98
C HIS A 228 -4.38 -7.11 12.75
N HIS A 229 -4.05 -5.94 12.20
CA HIS A 229 -3.97 -4.70 12.98
C HIS A 229 -5.13 -3.73 12.74
N ASN A 230 -5.63 -3.65 11.50
CA ASN A 230 -6.55 -2.59 11.06
C ASN A 230 -5.99 -1.19 11.35
N SER A 231 -4.71 -1.01 11.11
CA SER A 231 -3.99 0.24 11.40
C SER A 231 -4.03 1.21 10.23
N TYR A 232 -3.98 2.49 10.57
CA TYR A 232 -3.96 3.61 9.63
C TYR A 232 -3.25 4.79 10.28
N ALA A 233 -2.72 5.72 9.50
CA ALA A 233 -2.24 6.99 10.02
C ALA A 233 -3.18 8.13 9.63
N VAL A 234 -3.23 9.17 10.46
CA VAL A 234 -3.97 10.40 10.18
C VAL A 234 -3.12 11.61 10.51
N PHE A 235 -3.04 12.55 9.57
CA PHE A 235 -2.56 13.90 9.82
C PHE A 235 -3.76 14.78 10.13
N ASP A 236 -3.78 15.43 11.30
CA ASP A 236 -4.91 16.26 11.76
C ASP A 236 -4.76 17.75 11.40
N GLY A 237 -3.72 18.10 10.65
CA GLY A 237 -3.34 19.45 10.30
C GLY A 237 -2.17 20.00 11.11
N ASP A 238 -1.77 19.33 12.19
CA ASP A 238 -0.60 19.70 12.99
C ASP A 238 0.36 18.51 13.17
N LYS A 239 -0.18 17.34 13.54
CA LYS A 239 0.60 16.13 13.79
C LYS A 239 0.04 14.91 13.06
N THR A 240 0.93 13.96 12.79
CA THR A 240 0.57 12.64 12.25
C THR A 240 0.63 11.59 13.35
N GLU A 241 -0.44 10.81 13.48
CA GLU A 241 -0.55 9.73 14.47
C GLU A 241 -0.93 8.40 13.80
N LEU A 242 -0.29 7.31 14.26
CA LEU A 242 -0.70 5.96 13.93
C LEU A 242 -1.86 5.53 14.85
N LYS A 243 -2.95 5.04 14.26
CA LYS A 243 -4.20 4.65 14.93
C LYS A 243 -4.66 3.26 14.48
N PHE A 244 -5.58 2.70 15.26
CA PHE A 244 -6.16 1.38 15.02
C PHE A 244 -7.68 1.50 14.91
N PHE A 245 -8.24 0.99 13.82
CA PHE A 245 -9.67 1.00 13.60
C PHE A 245 -10.33 -0.18 14.31
N LYS A 246 -11.37 0.12 15.08
CA LYS A 246 -12.24 -0.88 15.69
C LYS A 246 -13.64 -0.69 15.08
N PRO A 247 -14.11 -1.62 14.25
CA PRO A 247 -15.40 -1.54 13.59
C PRO A 247 -16.59 -1.55 14.57
#